data_AF-A0A2T3YZ61-F1
#
_entry.id   AF-A0A2T3YZ61-F1
#
_cell.length_a   1.000
_cell.length_b   1.000
_cell.length_c   1.000
_cell.angle_alpha   90.00
_cell.angle_beta   90.00
_cell.angle_gamma   90.00
#
_symmetry.space_group_name_H-M   'P 1'
#
loop_
_entity.id
_entity.type
_entity.pdbx_description
1 polymer ?
#
loop_
_entity_poly.entity_id
_entity_poly.type
_entity_poly.pdbx_seq_one_letter_code
_entity_poly.pdbx_strand_id
1 'polypeptide(L)'
;MSRRSQDVALLTPEEQDFKDVEAGKSESDPQNQNLDHEYSIPSTVKFTWLGTYFFLSLVLTLYNKLVLGMFHFPWLLTFLHTSFASVGTYVMLQMGYFKLSRLGRRENLSLVAFSALFTANIAVSNLSLAMVSVPFYQTMRMLTPIFAIVIFRVWYGRTYSTMTYLSLVPLIIGATMTTAGEMSFSDAGFLLTILGVILAALKTVVTNRFMTGSLALPPVEFLMRMSPLAALQALACATASGEVAGFRALVRSGEIHLGPASASLAGNGFLALLLNISSFNTNKLAGALTMTVCGNLKQCLTVMLGIFLFNVTVDFLNGAGMAVTMIGAALYSKAELDNKNKKKQQQEAAFKPTEQR
;
A
#
# COMPACT_ATOMS: atom_id res chain seq x y z
N MET A 1 -65.99 4.48 -8.81
CA MET A 1 -65.28 3.22 -8.57
C MET A 1 -63.78 3.50 -8.56
N SER A 2 -63.13 3.07 -7.49
CA SER A 2 -61.78 3.41 -7.04
C SER A 2 -60.65 2.83 -7.91
N ARG A 3 -59.58 3.59 -8.13
CA ARG A 3 -58.20 3.06 -8.16
C ARG A 3 -57.26 4.01 -7.41
N ARG A 4 -56.40 3.38 -6.60
CA ARG A 4 -55.65 3.89 -5.44
C ARG A 4 -54.21 4.23 -5.84
N SER A 5 -53.65 5.19 -5.10
CA SER A 5 -52.29 5.76 -5.01
C SER A 5 -51.09 5.03 -5.62
N GLN A 6 -50.13 5.82 -6.11
CA GLN A 6 -48.74 5.72 -5.63
C GLN A 6 -48.15 7.14 -5.49
N ASP A 7 -47.89 7.50 -4.24
CA ASP A 7 -47.15 8.70 -3.85
C ASP A 7 -45.74 8.64 -4.45
N VAL A 8 -45.41 9.59 -5.32
CA VAL A 8 -44.03 9.87 -5.72
C VAL A 8 -43.40 10.58 -4.52
N ALA A 9 -42.58 9.86 -3.76
CA ALA A 9 -41.76 10.47 -2.72
C ALA A 9 -40.84 11.50 -3.39
N LEU A 10 -41.16 12.79 -3.23
CA LEU A 10 -40.29 13.90 -3.55
C LEU A 10 -39.06 13.79 -2.66
N LEU A 11 -37.92 13.47 -3.28
CA LEU A 11 -36.61 13.42 -2.64
C LEU A 11 -36.35 14.75 -1.93
N THR A 12 -35.70 14.67 -0.77
CA THR A 12 -35.33 15.86 0.00
C THR A 12 -34.27 16.68 -0.75
N PRO A 13 -34.14 18.00 -0.51
CA PRO A 13 -33.18 18.85 -1.22
C PRO A 13 -31.72 18.36 -1.13
N GLU A 14 -31.34 17.66 -0.05
CA GLU A 14 -30.01 17.04 0.10
C GLU A 14 -29.79 15.83 -0.83
N GLU A 15 -30.85 15.15 -1.28
CA GLU A 15 -30.77 14.01 -2.20
C GLU A 15 -30.78 14.45 -3.68
N GLN A 16 -31.33 15.63 -3.99
CA GLN A 16 -31.20 16.24 -5.33
C GLN A 16 -29.79 16.80 -5.54
N ASP A 17 -29.21 17.45 -4.52
CA ASP A 17 -27.85 17.98 -4.59
C ASP A 17 -26.78 16.88 -4.76
N PHE A 18 -27.08 15.62 -4.38
CA PHE A 18 -26.18 14.48 -4.56
C PHE A 18 -26.29 13.80 -5.94
N LYS A 19 -27.48 13.84 -6.57
CA LYS A 19 -27.68 13.31 -7.93
C LYS A 19 -27.29 14.31 -9.01
N ASP A 20 -27.44 15.59 -8.75
CA ASP A 20 -27.07 16.65 -9.71
C ASP A 20 -25.54 16.83 -9.81
N VAL A 21 -24.75 16.22 -8.92
CA VAL A 21 -23.28 16.11 -9.04
C VAL A 21 -22.85 14.96 -9.97
N GLU A 22 -23.68 13.93 -10.16
CA GLU A 22 -23.39 12.80 -11.07
C GLU A 22 -24.08 12.92 -12.44
N ALA A 23 -25.08 13.79 -12.60
CA ALA A 23 -25.88 13.92 -13.81
C ALA A 23 -25.92 15.36 -14.35
N GLY A 24 -24.79 15.92 -14.76
CA GLY A 24 -24.80 17.12 -15.60
C GLY A 24 -23.61 18.04 -15.51
N LYS A 25 -22.49 17.67 -16.15
CA LYS A 25 -21.67 18.63 -16.89
C LYS A 25 -21.00 17.95 -18.08
N SER A 26 -21.62 18.11 -19.24
CA SER A 26 -20.97 18.02 -20.55
C SER A 26 -20.01 19.20 -20.69
N GLU A 27 -18.89 19.16 -19.96
CA GLU A 27 -17.69 19.93 -20.23
C GLU A 27 -16.56 18.90 -20.24
N SER A 28 -15.78 18.85 -21.31
CA SER A 28 -14.71 17.88 -21.57
C SER A 28 -13.97 17.43 -20.30
N ASP A 29 -14.32 16.24 -19.80
CA ASP A 29 -13.85 15.70 -18.55
C ASP A 29 -12.36 15.29 -18.67
N PRO A 30 -11.43 15.79 -17.82
CA PRO A 30 -10.05 15.33 -17.78
C PRO A 30 -9.92 13.82 -17.45
N GLN A 31 -11.00 13.17 -17.03
CA GLN A 31 -11.09 11.72 -16.90
C GLN A 31 -11.04 10.99 -18.27
N ASN A 32 -11.54 11.61 -19.35
CA ASN A 32 -11.50 11.03 -20.71
C ASN A 32 -10.09 11.02 -21.32
N GLN A 33 -9.24 12.01 -21.01
CA GLN A 33 -7.83 11.99 -21.44
C GLN A 33 -7.01 10.86 -20.78
N ASN A 34 -7.40 10.40 -19.58
CA ASN A 34 -6.71 9.31 -18.90
C ASN A 34 -7.12 7.92 -19.44
N LEU A 35 -8.34 7.78 -19.97
CA LEU A 35 -8.81 6.55 -20.61
C LEU A 35 -8.07 6.29 -21.94
N ASP A 36 -7.77 7.35 -22.70
CA ASP A 36 -7.00 7.28 -23.95
C ASP A 36 -5.50 6.99 -23.70
N HIS A 37 -4.96 7.43 -22.56
CA HIS A 37 -3.55 7.23 -22.20
C HIS A 37 -3.24 5.81 -21.66
N GLU A 38 -4.23 5.11 -21.08
CA GLU A 38 -4.05 3.71 -20.62
C GLU A 38 -4.00 2.72 -21.81
N TYR A 39 -4.56 3.08 -22.98
CA TYR A 39 -4.71 2.18 -24.14
C TYR A 39 -3.59 2.30 -25.18
N SER A 40 -2.83 3.40 -25.21
CA SER A 40 -1.76 3.64 -26.21
C SER A 40 -0.40 3.05 -25.85
N ILE A 41 -0.23 2.50 -24.64
CA ILE A 41 1.08 2.03 -24.16
C ILE A 41 1.21 0.53 -24.38
N PRO A 42 2.22 0.05 -25.13
CA PRO A 42 2.41 -1.37 -25.42
C PRO A 42 2.42 -2.22 -24.15
N SER A 43 1.73 -3.36 -24.17
CA SER A 43 1.68 -4.31 -23.05
C SER A 43 3.07 -4.68 -22.55
N THR A 44 4.05 -4.78 -23.45
CA THR A 44 5.47 -5.00 -23.12
C THR A 44 6.00 -3.97 -22.13
N VAL A 45 5.74 -2.68 -22.35
CA VAL A 45 6.21 -1.60 -21.46
C VAL A 45 5.58 -1.71 -20.08
N LYS A 46 4.29 -2.06 -20.01
CA LYS A 46 3.58 -2.29 -18.74
C LYS A 46 4.21 -3.46 -17.98
N PHE A 47 4.44 -4.59 -18.64
CA PHE A 47 5.06 -5.76 -18.03
C PHE A 47 6.53 -5.52 -17.64
N THR A 48 7.28 -4.75 -18.42
CA THR A 48 8.65 -4.36 -18.06
C THR A 48 8.68 -3.55 -16.77
N TRP A 49 7.89 -2.48 -16.67
CA TRP A 49 7.83 -1.67 -15.44
C TRP A 49 7.32 -2.46 -14.25
N LEU A 50 6.35 -3.35 -14.46
CA LEU A 50 5.85 -4.27 -13.43
C LEU A 50 6.95 -5.22 -12.94
N GLY A 51 7.70 -5.80 -13.87
CA GLY A 51 8.85 -6.67 -13.59
C GLY A 51 9.97 -5.93 -12.87
N THR A 52 10.30 -4.71 -13.30
CA THR A 52 11.28 -3.84 -12.63
C THR A 52 10.83 -3.50 -11.21
N TYR A 53 9.59 -3.09 -10.99
CA TYR A 53 9.05 -2.82 -9.66
C TYR A 53 9.14 -4.04 -8.76
N PHE A 54 8.73 -5.20 -9.28
CA PHE A 54 8.76 -6.45 -8.55
C PHE A 54 10.19 -6.87 -8.16
N PHE A 55 11.11 -6.82 -9.12
CA PHE A 55 12.53 -7.11 -8.93
C PHE A 55 13.17 -6.18 -7.90
N LEU A 56 13.02 -4.85 -8.08
CA LEU A 56 13.53 -3.84 -7.14
C LEU A 56 12.93 -4.04 -5.75
N SER A 57 11.65 -4.40 -5.64
CA SER A 57 11.02 -4.65 -4.34
C SER A 57 11.60 -5.87 -3.65
N LEU A 58 11.90 -6.95 -4.38
CA LEU A 58 12.53 -8.15 -3.81
C LEU A 58 13.98 -7.87 -3.41
N VAL A 59 14.78 -7.26 -4.29
CA VAL A 59 16.17 -6.91 -4.00
C VAL A 59 16.25 -5.98 -2.80
N LEU A 60 15.41 -4.94 -2.72
CA LEU A 60 15.39 -4.05 -1.57
C LEU A 60 15.01 -4.79 -0.28
N THR A 61 14.05 -5.73 -0.34
CA THR A 61 13.65 -6.53 0.83
C THR A 61 14.82 -7.37 1.35
N LEU A 62 15.54 -8.05 0.46
CA LEU A 62 16.72 -8.84 0.82
C LEU A 62 17.87 -7.96 1.30
N TYR A 63 18.12 -6.83 0.61
CA TYR A 63 19.18 -5.90 0.98
C TYR A 63 18.91 -5.26 2.36
N ASN A 64 17.66 -4.89 2.65
CA ASN A 64 17.29 -4.40 3.99
C ASN A 64 17.58 -5.43 5.07
N LYS A 65 17.29 -6.71 4.84
CA LYS A 65 17.62 -7.78 5.80
C LYS A 65 19.12 -7.90 6.02
N LEU A 66 19.93 -7.85 4.95
CA LEU A 66 21.40 -7.90 5.04
C LEU A 66 21.95 -6.68 5.79
N VAL A 67 21.47 -5.48 5.47
CA VAL A 67 21.86 -4.24 6.14
C VAL A 67 21.48 -4.30 7.61
N LEU A 68 20.25 -4.72 7.95
CA LEU A 68 19.80 -4.79 9.34
C LEU A 68 20.50 -5.88 10.16
N GLY A 69 21.03 -6.92 9.51
CA GLY A 69 21.87 -7.92 10.17
C GLY A 69 23.26 -7.38 10.59
N MET A 70 23.77 -6.35 9.90
CA MET A 70 25.03 -5.69 10.24
C MET A 70 24.83 -4.39 11.04
N PHE A 71 23.81 -3.61 10.68
CA PHE A 71 23.43 -2.33 11.26
C PHE A 71 22.05 -2.47 11.91
N HIS A 72 22.01 -2.73 13.20
CA HIS A 72 20.79 -2.89 13.98
C HIS A 72 20.11 -1.53 14.28
N PHE A 73 19.90 -0.72 13.23
CA PHE A 73 19.36 0.63 13.30
C PHE A 73 18.20 0.84 12.30
N PRO A 74 17.03 0.21 12.53
CA PRO A 74 15.89 0.28 11.62
C PRO A 74 15.30 1.68 11.46
N TRP A 75 15.35 2.54 12.49
CA TRP A 75 14.87 3.93 12.36
C TRP A 75 15.82 4.78 11.52
N LEU A 76 17.14 4.61 11.69
CA LEU A 76 18.11 5.27 10.82
C LEU A 76 18.00 4.82 9.37
N LEU A 77 17.73 3.54 9.12
CA LEU A 77 17.48 3.03 7.77
C LEU A 77 16.21 3.65 7.15
N THR A 78 15.14 3.78 7.93
CA THR A 78 13.90 4.45 7.51
C THR A 78 14.14 5.93 7.22
N PHE A 79 14.90 6.62 8.07
CA PHE A 79 15.32 8.00 7.86
C PHE A 79 16.09 8.14 6.55
N LEU A 80 17.01 7.22 6.26
CA LEU A 80 17.77 7.21 5.01
C LEU A 80 16.84 7.07 3.79
N HIS A 81 15.94 6.07 3.78
CA HIS A 81 15.02 5.85 2.66
C HIS A 81 14.11 7.05 2.40
N THR A 82 13.54 7.62 3.47
CA THR A 82 12.65 8.78 3.38
C THR A 82 13.39 10.04 2.98
N SER A 83 14.66 10.19 3.38
CA SER A 83 15.53 11.28 2.90
C SER A 83 15.85 11.17 1.41
N PHE A 84 16.23 9.97 0.94
CA PHE A 84 16.46 9.73 -0.50
C PHE A 84 15.17 9.94 -1.31
N ALA A 85 14.02 9.52 -0.79
CA ALA A 85 12.71 9.78 -1.40
C ALA A 85 12.41 11.29 -1.48
N SER A 86 12.70 12.04 -0.41
CA SER A 86 12.48 13.49 -0.36
C SER A 86 13.36 14.23 -1.36
N VAL A 87 14.66 13.94 -1.37
CA VAL A 87 15.60 14.53 -2.34
C VAL A 87 15.23 14.14 -3.76
N GLY A 88 14.95 12.86 -4.02
CA GLY A 88 14.62 12.38 -5.36
C GLY A 88 13.32 12.98 -5.91
N THR A 89 12.27 13.04 -5.10
CA THR A 89 11.00 13.68 -5.52
C THR A 89 11.13 15.20 -5.68
N TYR A 90 11.97 15.86 -4.89
CA TYR A 90 12.29 17.28 -5.08
C TYR A 90 13.06 17.52 -6.39
N VAL A 91 14.03 16.67 -6.74
CA VAL A 91 14.72 16.74 -8.04
C VAL A 91 13.72 16.57 -9.19
N MET A 92 12.79 15.61 -9.07
CA MET A 92 11.73 15.42 -10.09
C MET A 92 10.82 16.65 -10.22
N LEU A 93 10.56 17.37 -9.12
CA LEU A 93 9.85 18.65 -9.18
C LEU A 93 10.64 19.71 -9.96
N GLN A 94 11.93 19.87 -9.67
CA GLN A 94 12.79 20.85 -10.35
C GLN A 94 12.91 20.55 -11.86
N MET A 95 12.91 19.26 -12.23
CA MET A 95 12.89 18.81 -13.62
C MET A 95 11.51 18.94 -14.28
N GLY A 96 10.46 19.36 -13.56
CA GLY A 96 9.13 19.60 -14.10
C GLY A 96 8.28 18.35 -14.34
N TYR A 97 8.59 17.20 -13.70
CA TYR A 97 7.82 15.96 -13.87
C TYR A 97 6.38 16.05 -13.33
N PHE A 98 6.12 16.94 -12.37
CA PHE A 98 4.79 17.20 -11.83
C PHE A 98 4.69 18.63 -11.28
N LYS A 99 3.46 19.09 -11.05
CA LYS A 99 3.18 20.41 -10.47
C LYS A 99 2.60 20.25 -9.07
N LEU A 100 2.84 21.21 -8.18
CA LEU A 100 2.25 21.21 -6.85
C LEU A 100 0.79 21.65 -6.91
N SER A 101 -0.07 20.83 -6.33
CA SER A 101 -1.44 21.19 -6.00
C SER A 101 -1.45 22.21 -4.86
N ARG A 102 -2.43 23.12 -4.87
CA ARG A 102 -2.63 24.06 -3.76
C ARG A 102 -3.37 23.34 -2.63
N LEU A 103 -2.73 23.18 -1.48
CA LEU A 103 -3.35 22.63 -0.28
C LEU A 103 -3.68 23.75 0.71
N GLY A 104 -4.86 23.66 1.31
CA GLY A 104 -5.24 24.49 2.43
C GLY A 104 -4.61 24.01 3.74
N ARG A 105 -4.96 24.70 4.84
CA ARG A 105 -4.46 24.37 6.18
C ARG A 105 -4.91 23.00 6.66
N ARG A 106 -6.15 22.60 6.34
CA ARG A 106 -6.72 21.33 6.78
C ARG A 106 -5.99 20.16 6.13
N GLU A 107 -5.74 20.24 4.83
CA GLU A 107 -5.08 19.16 4.09
C GLU A 107 -3.61 19.04 4.50
N ASN A 108 -2.92 20.14 4.78
CA ASN A 108 -1.57 20.11 5.35
C ASN A 108 -1.55 19.44 6.74
N LEU A 109 -2.52 19.74 7.61
CA LEU A 109 -2.66 19.03 8.89
C LEU A 109 -2.96 17.54 8.71
N SER A 110 -3.81 17.18 7.74
CA SER A 110 -4.09 15.79 7.40
C SER A 110 -2.84 15.05 6.89
N LEU A 111 -1.97 15.71 6.13
CA LEU A 111 -0.68 15.15 5.71
C LEU A 111 0.26 14.89 6.89
N VAL A 112 0.34 15.83 7.85
CA VAL A 112 1.13 15.64 9.08
C VAL A 112 0.60 14.45 9.90
N ALA A 113 -0.72 14.37 10.08
CA ALA A 113 -1.36 13.25 10.77
C ALA A 113 -1.13 11.92 10.03
N PHE A 114 -1.21 11.92 8.70
CA PHE A 114 -0.91 10.74 7.90
C PHE A 114 0.57 10.34 7.99
N SER A 115 1.50 11.30 8.09
CA SER A 115 2.92 11.01 8.34
C SER A 115 3.14 10.35 9.70
N ALA A 116 2.46 10.84 10.75
CA ALA A 116 2.50 10.19 12.05
C ALA A 116 1.95 8.75 11.99
N LEU A 117 0.85 8.53 11.28
CA LEU A 117 0.30 7.19 11.03
C LEU A 117 1.29 6.29 10.28
N PHE A 118 1.96 6.82 9.25
CA PHE A 118 2.98 6.09 8.50
C PHE A 118 4.14 5.65 9.40
N THR A 119 4.65 6.57 10.24
CA THR A 119 5.72 6.31 11.20
C THR A 119 5.29 5.31 12.26
N ALA A 120 4.09 5.46 12.84
CA ALA A 120 3.53 4.50 13.80
C ALA A 120 3.38 3.10 13.20
N ASN A 121 2.93 3.01 11.94
CA ASN A 121 2.85 1.75 11.22
C ASN A 121 4.23 1.10 11.07
N ILE A 122 5.29 1.86 10.80
CA ILE A 122 6.67 1.33 10.74
C ILE A 122 7.13 0.84 12.12
N ALA A 123 6.90 1.62 13.18
CA ALA A 123 7.25 1.24 14.56
C ALA A 123 6.66 -0.13 14.92
N VAL A 124 5.33 -0.21 14.81
CA VAL A 124 4.57 -1.40 15.20
C VAL A 124 4.93 -2.58 14.29
N SER A 125 5.07 -2.35 12.99
CA SER A 125 5.46 -3.39 12.03
C SER A 125 6.82 -4.01 12.33
N ASN A 126 7.82 -3.18 12.65
CA ASN A 126 9.17 -3.66 12.95
C ASN A 126 9.20 -4.37 14.31
N LEU A 127 8.52 -3.81 15.32
CA LEU A 127 8.42 -4.43 16.64
C LEU A 127 7.71 -5.78 16.56
N SER A 128 6.59 -5.87 15.83
CA SER A 128 5.89 -7.14 15.66
C SER A 128 6.75 -8.16 14.91
N LEU A 129 7.47 -7.76 13.85
CA LEU A 129 8.34 -8.65 13.07
C LEU A 129 9.49 -9.20 13.92
N ALA A 130 9.97 -8.46 14.91
CA ALA A 130 11.00 -8.93 15.84
C ALA A 130 10.46 -9.92 16.88
N MET A 131 9.15 -9.94 17.13
CA MET A 131 8.49 -10.76 18.16
C MET A 131 7.81 -12.02 17.62
N VAL A 132 7.73 -12.18 16.30
CA VAL A 132 7.06 -13.31 15.64
C VAL A 132 7.87 -13.82 14.45
N SER A 133 7.59 -15.03 13.98
CA SER A 133 8.28 -15.58 12.80
C SER A 133 7.97 -14.76 11.53
N VAL A 134 8.95 -14.66 10.62
CA VAL A 134 8.77 -13.93 9.35
C VAL A 134 7.61 -14.50 8.51
N PRO A 135 7.47 -15.84 8.34
CA PRO A 135 6.33 -16.42 7.62
C PRO A 135 4.99 -16.09 8.26
N PHE A 136 4.89 -16.14 9.60
CA PHE A 136 3.68 -15.76 10.34
C PHE A 136 3.32 -14.30 10.09
N TYR A 137 4.29 -13.40 10.27
CA TYR A 137 4.12 -11.96 10.04
C TYR A 137 3.59 -11.67 8.62
N GLN A 138 4.19 -12.27 7.60
CA GLN A 138 3.77 -12.07 6.21
C GLN A 138 2.38 -12.64 5.93
N THR A 139 2.03 -13.77 6.54
CA THR A 139 0.69 -14.36 6.44
C THR A 139 -0.37 -13.45 7.04
N MET A 140 -0.12 -12.88 8.23
CA MET A 140 -1.03 -11.91 8.84
C MET A 140 -1.18 -10.64 7.99
N ARG A 141 -0.11 -10.18 7.32
CA ARG A 141 -0.19 -9.03 6.39
C ARG A 141 -1.12 -9.26 5.21
N MET A 142 -1.35 -10.51 4.78
CA MET A 142 -2.32 -10.81 3.72
C MET A 142 -3.77 -10.51 4.15
N LEU A 143 -4.04 -10.32 5.45
CA LEU A 143 -5.34 -9.92 5.97
C LEU A 143 -5.61 -8.41 5.87
N THR A 144 -4.61 -7.60 5.49
CA THR A 144 -4.77 -6.14 5.32
C THR A 144 -6.03 -5.75 4.51
N PRO A 145 -6.40 -6.44 3.41
CA PRO A 145 -7.60 -6.13 2.65
C PRO A 145 -8.90 -6.25 3.44
N ILE A 146 -8.99 -7.17 4.41
CA ILE A 146 -10.19 -7.34 5.25
C ILE A 146 -10.45 -6.05 6.03
N PHE A 147 -9.44 -5.58 6.76
CA PHE A 147 -9.54 -4.36 7.54
C PHE A 147 -9.76 -3.13 6.65
N ALA A 148 -9.12 -3.07 5.47
CA ALA A 148 -9.33 -1.99 4.52
C ALA A 148 -10.77 -1.92 4.03
N ILE A 149 -11.39 -3.06 3.70
CA ILE A 149 -12.81 -3.15 3.29
C ILE A 149 -13.73 -2.71 4.43
N VAL A 150 -13.47 -3.16 5.66
CA VAL A 150 -14.25 -2.76 6.83
C VAL A 150 -14.20 -1.25 7.03
N ILE A 151 -13.00 -0.65 7.01
CA ILE A 151 -12.83 0.81 7.13
C ILE A 151 -13.56 1.53 5.99
N PHE A 152 -13.39 1.10 4.74
CA PHE A 152 -14.07 1.73 3.61
C PHE A 152 -15.60 1.64 3.70
N ARG A 153 -16.14 0.52 4.20
CA ARG A 153 -17.57 0.34 4.35
C ARG A 153 -18.14 1.18 5.50
N VAL A 154 -17.48 1.18 6.66
CA VAL A 154 -17.97 1.88 7.85
C VAL A 154 -17.80 3.39 7.73
N TRP A 155 -16.67 3.88 7.23
CA TRP A 155 -16.38 5.32 7.18
C TRP A 155 -16.93 6.01 5.92
N TYR A 156 -17.04 5.27 4.80
CA TYR A 156 -17.38 5.86 3.51
C TYR A 156 -18.59 5.20 2.83
N GLY A 157 -19.29 4.28 3.50
CA GLY A 157 -20.48 3.64 2.96
C GLY A 157 -20.25 2.79 1.70
N ARG A 158 -18.99 2.45 1.38
CA ARG A 158 -18.66 1.76 0.13
C ARG A 158 -19.19 0.31 0.13
N THR A 159 -19.85 -0.08 -0.95
CA THR A 159 -20.32 -1.45 -1.17
C THR A 159 -19.32 -2.22 -2.04
N TYR A 160 -19.23 -3.53 -1.79
CA TYR A 160 -18.36 -4.46 -2.50
C TYR A 160 -19.20 -5.62 -3.03
N SER A 161 -18.71 -6.29 -4.08
CA SER A 161 -19.43 -7.42 -4.66
C SER A 161 -19.41 -8.63 -3.72
N THR A 162 -20.41 -9.50 -3.85
CA THR A 162 -20.48 -10.75 -3.06
C THR A 162 -19.23 -11.61 -3.25
N MET A 163 -18.65 -11.62 -4.45
CA MET A 163 -17.40 -12.33 -4.72
C MET A 163 -16.22 -11.78 -3.91
N THR A 164 -16.14 -10.45 -3.73
CA THR A 164 -15.13 -9.85 -2.85
C THR A 164 -15.31 -10.35 -1.42
N TYR A 165 -16.53 -10.40 -0.87
CA TYR A 165 -16.76 -10.93 0.47
C TYR A 165 -16.45 -12.42 0.61
N LEU A 166 -16.85 -13.24 -0.37
CA LEU A 166 -16.55 -14.66 -0.38
C LEU A 166 -15.04 -14.94 -0.42
N SER A 167 -14.26 -14.08 -1.11
CA SER A 167 -12.80 -14.20 -1.13
C SER A 167 -12.11 -13.93 0.21
N LEU A 168 -12.78 -13.26 1.15
CA LEU A 168 -12.24 -13.01 2.50
C LEU A 168 -12.36 -14.22 3.42
N VAL A 169 -13.31 -15.13 3.15
CA VAL A 169 -13.53 -16.34 3.96
C VAL A 169 -12.27 -17.22 4.04
N PRO A 170 -11.65 -17.63 2.92
CA PRO A 170 -10.39 -18.39 2.98
C PRO A 170 -9.24 -17.61 3.62
N LEU A 171 -9.18 -16.28 3.50
CA LEU A 171 -8.17 -15.47 4.21
C LEU A 171 -8.29 -15.63 5.72
N ILE A 172 -9.50 -15.52 6.26
CA ILE A 172 -9.77 -15.64 7.70
C ILE A 172 -9.49 -17.06 8.19
N ILE A 173 -9.98 -18.08 7.46
CA ILE A 173 -9.77 -19.48 7.82
C ILE A 173 -8.27 -19.81 7.82
N GLY A 174 -7.56 -19.44 6.75
CA GLY A 174 -6.14 -19.70 6.61
C GLY A 174 -5.32 -19.04 7.72
N ALA A 175 -5.58 -17.77 8.02
CA ALA A 175 -4.89 -17.07 9.11
C ALA A 175 -5.20 -17.67 10.49
N THR A 176 -6.43 -18.12 10.72
CA THR A 176 -6.81 -18.78 11.97
C THR A 176 -6.05 -20.10 12.13
N MET A 177 -5.96 -20.91 11.06
CA MET A 177 -5.16 -22.14 11.06
C MET A 177 -3.66 -21.86 11.26
N THR A 178 -3.10 -20.86 10.58
CA THR A 178 -1.70 -20.47 10.75
C THR A 178 -1.42 -20.06 12.19
N THR A 179 -2.30 -19.25 12.79
CA THR A 179 -2.17 -18.82 14.19
C THR A 179 -2.29 -20.01 15.15
N ALA A 180 -3.25 -20.92 14.93
CA ALA A 180 -3.42 -22.10 15.78
C ALA A 180 -2.22 -23.07 15.72
N GLY A 181 -1.54 -23.15 14.58
CA GLY A 181 -0.34 -24.00 14.41
C GLY A 181 0.98 -23.30 14.71
N GLU A 182 1.00 -22.01 15.04
CA GLU A 182 2.24 -21.27 15.31
C GLU A 182 2.64 -21.44 16.78
N MET A 183 3.75 -22.13 17.01
CA MET A 183 4.27 -22.39 18.36
C MET A 183 5.18 -21.28 18.90
N SER A 184 5.53 -20.29 18.07
CA SER A 184 6.65 -19.37 18.34
C SER A 184 6.25 -17.94 18.73
N PHE A 185 4.97 -17.58 18.72
CA PHE A 185 4.56 -16.21 19.03
C PHE A 185 4.28 -16.00 20.53
N SER A 186 4.63 -14.82 21.03
CA SER A 186 4.10 -14.33 22.31
C SER A 186 2.76 -13.62 22.09
N ASP A 187 1.85 -13.66 23.06
CA ASP A 187 0.56 -12.96 22.99
C ASP A 187 0.73 -11.48 22.62
N ALA A 188 1.78 -10.84 23.15
CA ALA A 188 2.16 -9.48 22.80
C ALA A 188 2.56 -9.35 21.32
N GLY A 189 3.37 -10.28 20.79
CA GLY A 189 3.75 -10.32 19.37
C GLY A 189 2.56 -10.52 18.44
N PHE A 190 1.60 -11.36 18.83
CA PHE A 190 0.35 -11.55 18.10
C PHE A 190 -0.49 -10.27 18.06
N LEU A 191 -0.76 -9.65 19.22
CA LEU A 191 -1.54 -8.41 19.30
C LEU A 191 -0.89 -7.26 18.54
N LEU A 192 0.44 -7.11 18.64
CA LEU A 192 1.19 -6.12 17.87
C LEU A 192 1.13 -6.40 16.37
N THR A 193 1.14 -7.66 15.95
CA THR A 193 0.99 -8.03 14.54
C THR A 193 -0.38 -7.61 14.02
N ILE A 194 -1.46 -7.93 14.75
CA ILE A 194 -2.82 -7.50 14.38
C ILE A 194 -2.94 -5.97 14.33
N LEU A 195 -2.40 -5.27 15.33
CA LEU A 195 -2.35 -3.80 15.32
C LEU A 195 -1.60 -3.28 14.09
N GLY A 196 -0.45 -3.88 13.76
CA GLY A 196 0.33 -3.54 12.57
C GLY A 196 -0.46 -3.72 11.27
N VAL A 197 -1.26 -4.79 11.16
CA VAL A 197 -2.14 -5.02 10.00
C VAL A 197 -3.25 -3.97 9.92
N ILE A 198 -3.86 -3.58 11.04
CA ILE A 198 -4.89 -2.53 11.10
C ILE A 198 -4.29 -1.17 10.71
N LEU A 199 -3.12 -0.82 11.24
CA LEU A 199 -2.41 0.41 10.87
C LEU A 199 -2.02 0.41 9.39
N ALA A 200 -1.59 -0.73 8.84
CA ALA A 200 -1.29 -0.86 7.43
C ALA A 200 -2.54 -0.69 6.55
N ALA A 201 -3.68 -1.22 6.99
CA ALA A 201 -4.97 -1.05 6.31
C ALA A 201 -5.43 0.41 6.35
N LEU A 202 -5.41 1.05 7.53
CA LEU A 202 -5.74 2.46 7.69
C LEU A 202 -4.85 3.35 6.84
N LYS A 203 -3.53 3.11 6.86
CA LYS A 203 -2.56 3.80 5.99
C LYS A 203 -2.93 3.65 4.52
N THR A 204 -3.31 2.45 4.09
CA THR A 204 -3.69 2.17 2.71
C THR A 204 -4.98 2.90 2.33
N VAL A 205 -6.00 2.90 3.19
CA VAL A 205 -7.27 3.61 2.98
C VAL A 205 -7.04 5.12 2.88
N VAL A 206 -6.29 5.70 3.82
CA VAL A 206 -6.01 7.14 3.82
C VAL A 206 -5.17 7.53 2.60
N THR A 207 -4.16 6.72 2.22
CA THR A 207 -3.40 6.92 0.97
C THR A 207 -4.33 6.93 -0.24
N ASN A 208 -5.22 5.94 -0.33
CA ASN A 208 -6.18 5.85 -1.43
C ASN A 208 -7.11 7.07 -1.47
N ARG A 209 -7.53 7.59 -0.30
CA ARG A 209 -8.35 8.81 -0.23
C ARG A 209 -7.59 10.06 -0.69
N PHE A 210 -6.32 10.21 -0.37
CA PHE A 210 -5.51 11.32 -0.89
C PHE A 210 -5.33 11.25 -2.41
N MET A 211 -5.24 10.04 -2.97
CA MET A 211 -4.98 9.84 -4.40
C MET A 211 -6.24 9.80 -5.28
N THR A 212 -7.38 9.40 -4.73
CA THR A 212 -8.64 9.23 -5.50
C THR A 212 -9.80 10.10 -4.98
N GLY A 213 -9.63 10.78 -3.84
CA GLY A 213 -10.64 11.67 -3.30
C GLY A 213 -10.69 13.03 -3.98
N SER A 214 -11.34 14.00 -3.34
CA SER A 214 -11.56 15.36 -3.87
C SER A 214 -10.29 16.13 -4.21
N LEU A 215 -9.15 15.76 -3.60
CA LEU A 215 -7.86 16.40 -3.86
C LEU A 215 -7.08 15.72 -5.00
N ALA A 216 -7.36 14.44 -5.28
CA ALA A 216 -6.74 13.61 -6.32
C ALA A 216 -5.22 13.86 -6.51
N LEU A 217 -4.46 13.84 -5.41
CA LEU A 217 -3.05 14.18 -5.45
C LEU A 217 -2.27 13.15 -6.29
N PRO A 218 -1.41 13.61 -7.22
CA PRO A 218 -0.49 12.71 -7.90
C PRO A 218 0.37 11.95 -6.88
N PRO A 219 0.58 10.62 -7.06
CA PRO A 219 1.37 9.80 -6.12
C PRO A 219 2.77 10.37 -5.82
N VAL A 220 3.40 10.97 -6.82
CA VAL A 220 4.73 11.60 -6.69
C VAL A 220 4.66 12.85 -5.81
N GLU A 221 3.64 13.69 -6.00
CA GLU A 221 3.43 14.88 -5.16
C GLU A 221 3.14 14.48 -3.71
N PHE A 222 2.30 13.45 -3.53
CA PHE A 222 1.99 12.91 -2.22
C PHE A 222 3.25 12.43 -1.48
N LEU A 223 4.12 11.66 -2.15
CA LEU A 223 5.38 11.23 -1.55
C LEU A 223 6.32 12.40 -1.26
N MET A 224 6.39 13.41 -2.14
CA MET A 224 7.23 14.59 -1.92
C MET A 224 6.83 15.35 -0.65
N ARG A 225 5.53 15.47 -0.38
CA ARG A 225 5.03 16.14 0.83
C ARG A 225 5.23 15.30 2.08
N MET A 226 5.13 13.98 1.94
CA MET A 226 5.18 13.03 3.04
C MET A 226 6.60 12.66 3.49
N SER A 227 7.50 12.47 2.54
CA SER A 227 8.87 12.00 2.78
C SER A 227 9.70 12.89 3.73
N PRO A 228 9.70 14.24 3.68
CA PRO A 228 10.45 15.04 4.63
C PRO A 228 9.87 14.97 6.06
N LEU A 229 8.55 14.91 6.20
CA LEU A 229 7.89 14.73 7.50
C LEU A 229 8.24 13.37 8.10
N ALA A 230 8.18 12.31 7.28
CA ALA A 230 8.55 10.97 7.70
C ALA A 230 10.05 10.86 8.05
N ALA A 231 10.93 11.58 7.35
CA ALA A 231 12.35 11.65 7.68
C ALA A 231 12.57 12.30 9.06
N LEU A 232 11.96 13.45 9.32
CA LEU A 232 12.08 14.13 10.62
C LEU A 232 11.55 13.24 11.77
N GLN A 233 10.41 12.59 11.54
CA GLN A 233 9.81 11.67 12.52
C GLN A 233 10.69 10.43 12.74
N ALA A 234 11.22 9.81 11.68
CA ALA A 234 12.11 8.66 11.79
C ALA A 234 13.42 9.03 12.50
N LEU A 235 13.96 10.23 12.26
CA LEU A 235 15.13 10.74 12.97
C LEU A 235 14.82 10.97 14.46
N ALA A 236 13.67 11.55 14.78
CA ALA A 236 13.23 11.71 16.17
C ALA A 236 13.10 10.34 16.87
N CYS A 237 12.48 9.35 16.22
CA CYS A 237 12.41 7.98 16.73
C CYS A 237 13.80 7.36 16.90
N ALA A 238 14.71 7.53 15.93
CA ALA A 238 16.10 7.04 16.03
C ALA A 238 16.88 7.69 17.17
N THR A 239 16.61 8.97 17.48
CA THR A 239 17.20 9.62 18.66
C THR A 239 16.63 9.08 19.96
N ALA A 240 15.30 8.90 20.04
CA ALA A 240 14.62 8.41 21.23
C ALA A 240 14.94 6.95 21.54
N SER A 241 15.13 6.11 20.53
CA SER A 241 15.55 4.71 20.67
C SER A 241 17.05 4.54 20.92
N GLY A 242 17.83 5.62 20.87
CA GLY A 242 19.28 5.60 21.07
C GLY A 242 20.09 5.14 19.85
N GLU A 243 19.46 4.85 18.71
CA GLU A 243 20.16 4.43 17.48
C GLU A 243 21.16 5.47 16.99
N VAL A 244 20.87 6.77 17.13
CA VAL A 244 21.82 7.83 16.76
C VAL A 244 23.08 7.78 17.62
N ALA A 245 22.94 7.52 18.92
CA ALA A 245 24.09 7.38 19.83
C ALA A 245 24.85 6.09 19.53
N GLY A 246 24.14 4.98 19.31
CA GLY A 246 24.73 3.69 18.92
C GLY A 246 25.52 3.78 17.62
N PHE A 247 24.98 4.44 16.59
CA PHE A 247 25.68 4.65 15.33
C PHE A 247 26.94 5.52 15.52
N ARG A 248 26.88 6.59 16.33
CA ARG A 248 28.07 7.40 16.65
C ARG A 248 29.13 6.59 17.40
N ALA A 249 28.74 5.73 18.32
CA ALA A 249 29.67 4.86 19.05
C ALA A 249 30.34 3.86 18.10
N LEU A 250 29.56 3.25 17.19
CA LEU A 250 30.04 2.30 16.19
C LEU A 250 31.01 2.91 15.17
N VAL A 251 30.79 4.18 14.79
CA VAL A 251 31.74 4.92 13.95
C VAL A 251 33.02 5.25 14.72
N ARG A 252 32.91 5.57 16.02
CA ARG A 252 34.08 5.89 16.87
C ARG A 252 34.90 4.68 17.26
N SER A 253 34.29 3.50 17.42
CA SER A 253 34.99 2.26 17.74
C SER A 253 35.89 1.77 16.60
N GLY A 254 35.68 2.26 15.37
CA GLY A 254 36.42 1.83 14.19
C GLY A 254 36.07 0.40 13.75
N GLU A 255 35.08 -0.24 14.38
CA GLU A 255 34.60 -1.58 14.03
C GLU A 255 33.99 -1.63 12.63
N ILE A 256 33.62 -0.47 12.08
CA ILE A 256 33.08 -0.33 10.73
C ILE A 256 33.98 0.54 9.87
N HIS A 257 34.41 -0.01 8.75
CA HIS A 257 35.04 0.75 7.67
C HIS A 257 34.01 1.71 7.06
N LEU A 258 34.16 3.01 7.37
CA LEU A 258 33.19 4.04 7.02
C LEU A 258 32.93 4.14 5.50
N GLY A 259 33.95 3.91 4.66
CA GLY A 259 33.82 3.94 3.21
C GLY A 259 32.84 2.89 2.66
N PRO A 260 33.14 1.58 2.81
CA PRO A 260 32.23 0.51 2.39
C PRO A 260 30.84 0.58 3.03
N ALA A 261 30.77 0.95 4.32
CA ALA A 261 29.50 1.07 5.05
C ALA A 261 28.62 2.19 4.49
N SER A 262 29.18 3.38 4.30
CA SER A 262 28.45 4.52 3.72
C SER A 262 28.04 4.25 2.28
N ALA A 263 28.90 3.61 1.47
CA ALA A 263 28.57 3.19 0.11
C ALA A 263 27.40 2.18 0.08
N SER A 264 27.41 1.19 0.99
CA SER A 264 26.33 0.21 1.10
C SER A 264 25.01 0.86 1.55
N LEU A 265 25.04 1.72 2.56
CA LEU A 265 23.86 2.45 3.02
C LEU A 265 23.31 3.37 1.91
N ALA A 266 24.18 4.14 1.25
CA ALA A 266 23.80 5.00 0.13
C ALA A 266 23.20 4.20 -1.04
N GLY A 267 23.79 3.04 -1.38
CA GLY A 267 23.27 2.13 -2.39
C GLY A 267 21.89 1.59 -2.03
N ASN A 268 21.68 1.23 -0.76
CA ASN A 268 20.38 0.78 -0.27
C ASN A 268 19.32 1.90 -0.31
N GLY A 269 19.67 3.12 0.12
CA GLY A 269 18.79 4.29 0.02
C GLY A 269 18.45 4.68 -1.42
N PHE A 270 19.44 4.60 -2.33
CA PHE A 270 19.23 4.83 -3.76
C PHE A 270 18.31 3.77 -4.38
N LEU A 271 18.47 2.50 -4.01
CA LEU A 271 17.57 1.43 -4.43
C LEU A 271 16.13 1.66 -3.96
N ALA A 272 15.94 2.19 -2.74
CA ALA A 272 14.62 2.58 -2.25
C ALA A 272 14.00 3.72 -3.08
N LEU A 273 14.80 4.70 -3.51
CA LEU A 273 14.36 5.74 -4.44
C LEU A 273 13.94 5.16 -5.79
N LEU A 274 14.76 4.27 -6.38
CA LEU A 274 14.42 3.59 -7.64
C LEU A 274 13.13 2.78 -7.52
N LEU A 275 12.93 2.09 -6.39
CA LEU A 275 11.69 1.37 -6.12
C LEU A 275 10.49 2.32 -6.10
N ASN A 276 10.59 3.49 -5.46
CA ASN A 276 9.51 4.47 -5.45
C ASN A 276 9.21 4.99 -6.87
N ILE A 277 10.23 5.34 -7.65
CA ILE A 277 10.07 5.78 -9.05
C ILE A 277 9.41 4.68 -9.89
N SER A 278 9.88 3.44 -9.78
CA SER A 278 9.31 2.31 -10.49
C SER A 278 7.87 2.04 -10.05
N SER A 279 7.58 2.12 -8.76
CA SER A 279 6.23 1.97 -8.19
C SER A 279 5.27 3.01 -8.77
N PHE A 280 5.70 4.26 -8.90
CA PHE A 280 4.87 5.31 -9.49
C PHE A 280 4.61 5.12 -10.98
N ASN A 281 5.64 4.78 -11.75
CA ASN A 281 5.47 4.48 -13.17
C ASN A 281 4.56 3.26 -13.36
N THR A 282 4.76 2.19 -12.60
CA THR A 282 3.89 1.00 -12.66
C THR A 282 2.47 1.33 -12.23
N ASN A 283 2.27 2.12 -11.17
CA ASN A 283 0.94 2.55 -10.75
C ASN A 283 0.25 3.39 -11.84
N LYS A 284 0.99 4.25 -12.55
CA LYS A 284 0.48 5.04 -13.67
C LYS A 284 0.10 4.16 -14.87
N LEU A 285 0.91 3.16 -15.19
CA LEU A 285 0.77 2.35 -16.41
C LEU A 285 -0.17 1.13 -16.27
N ALA A 286 -0.16 0.51 -15.10
CA ALA A 286 -0.89 -0.71 -14.80
C ALA A 286 -2.06 -0.49 -13.81
N GLY A 287 -2.10 0.66 -13.15
CA GLY A 287 -3.14 1.03 -12.20
C GLY A 287 -2.94 0.49 -10.79
N ALA A 288 -3.59 1.14 -9.82
CA ALA A 288 -3.51 0.80 -8.40
C ALA A 288 -3.95 -0.62 -8.06
N LEU A 289 -4.90 -1.18 -8.83
CA LEU A 289 -5.35 -2.55 -8.59
C LEU A 289 -4.26 -3.58 -8.93
N THR A 290 -3.58 -3.42 -10.07
CA THR A 290 -2.47 -4.29 -10.46
C THR A 290 -1.33 -4.23 -9.44
N MET A 291 -1.04 -3.04 -8.92
CA MET A 291 -0.09 -2.86 -7.81
C MET A 291 -0.46 -3.68 -6.58
N THR A 292 -1.76 -3.72 -6.21
CA THR A 292 -2.26 -4.54 -5.11
C THR A 292 -2.09 -6.03 -5.37
N VAL A 293 -2.42 -6.52 -6.57
CA VAL A 293 -2.24 -7.93 -6.95
C VAL A 293 -0.77 -8.34 -6.87
N CYS A 294 0.13 -7.54 -7.44
CA CYS A 294 1.57 -7.80 -7.35
C CYS A 294 2.09 -7.71 -5.91
N GLY A 295 1.51 -6.83 -5.08
CA GLY A 295 1.78 -6.78 -3.65
C GLY A 295 1.46 -8.09 -2.94
N ASN A 296 0.29 -8.69 -3.23
CA ASN A 296 -0.11 -9.98 -2.68
C ASN A 296 0.80 -11.11 -3.18
N LEU A 297 1.13 -11.14 -4.47
CA LEU A 297 2.08 -12.12 -5.03
C LEU A 297 3.46 -12.02 -4.37
N LYS A 298 3.96 -10.79 -4.15
CA LYS A 298 5.20 -10.56 -3.42
C LYS A 298 5.15 -11.14 -2.01
N GLN A 299 4.03 -10.96 -1.30
CA GLN A 299 3.86 -11.50 0.05
C GLN A 299 3.93 -13.04 0.02
N CYS A 300 3.25 -13.70 -0.91
CA CYS A 300 3.32 -15.15 -1.08
C CYS A 300 4.77 -15.64 -1.28
N LEU A 301 5.51 -14.99 -2.17
CA LEU A 301 6.90 -15.34 -2.44
C LEU A 301 7.81 -15.06 -1.23
N THR A 302 7.53 -14.00 -0.47
CA THR A 302 8.27 -13.67 0.75
C THR A 302 8.02 -14.70 1.86
N VAL A 303 6.79 -15.24 1.98
CA VAL A 303 6.48 -16.36 2.89
C VAL A 303 7.32 -17.58 2.51
N MET A 304 7.28 -18.00 1.24
CA MET A 304 8.04 -19.15 0.75
C MET A 304 9.54 -18.99 1.02
N LEU A 305 10.12 -17.86 0.59
CA LEU A 305 11.54 -17.56 0.84
C LEU A 305 11.84 -17.46 2.34
N GLY A 306 10.90 -16.97 3.15
CA GLY A 306 11.03 -16.91 4.60
C GLY A 306 11.20 -18.29 5.23
N ILE A 307 10.38 -19.26 4.82
CA ILE A 307 10.45 -20.65 5.30
C ILE A 307 11.81 -21.26 4.95
N PHE A 308 12.22 -21.16 3.68
CA PHE A 308 13.48 -21.75 3.21
C PHE A 308 14.74 -21.05 3.77
N LEU A 309 14.78 -19.72 3.76
CA LEU A 309 15.99 -18.96 4.15
C LEU A 309 16.21 -18.90 5.66
N PHE A 310 15.16 -19.01 6.47
CA PHE A 310 15.27 -18.96 7.93
C PHE A 310 15.10 -20.33 8.59
N ASN A 311 15.00 -21.41 7.81
CA ASN A 311 14.79 -22.79 8.30
C ASN A 311 13.69 -22.87 9.37
N VAL A 312 12.58 -22.17 9.15
CA VAL A 312 11.46 -22.15 10.11
C VAL A 312 10.79 -23.51 10.08
N THR A 313 10.68 -24.16 11.23
CA THR A 313 9.93 -25.41 11.38
C THR A 313 8.45 -25.11 11.27
N VAL A 314 7.85 -25.44 10.12
CA VAL A 314 6.43 -25.24 9.85
C VAL A 314 5.68 -26.54 10.13
N ASP A 315 4.81 -26.52 11.13
CA ASP A 315 3.88 -27.63 11.37
C ASP A 315 2.86 -27.78 10.22
N PHE A 316 2.28 -28.97 10.05
CA PHE A 316 1.31 -29.22 8.98
C PHE A 316 0.12 -28.25 9.05
N LEU A 317 -0.42 -27.98 10.25
CA LEU A 317 -1.54 -27.06 10.40
C LEU A 317 -1.14 -25.62 10.03
N ASN A 318 0.06 -25.20 10.44
CA ASN A 318 0.60 -23.87 10.15
C ASN A 318 0.80 -23.67 8.64
N GLY A 319 1.46 -24.64 7.98
CA GLY A 319 1.72 -24.62 6.54
C GLY A 319 0.44 -24.72 5.69
N ALA A 320 -0.52 -25.55 6.09
CA ALA A 320 -1.84 -25.61 5.46
C ALA A 320 -2.58 -24.27 5.58
N GLY A 321 -2.53 -23.63 6.75
CA GLY A 321 -3.10 -22.29 6.95
C GLY A 321 -2.48 -21.22 6.04
N MET A 322 -1.16 -21.26 5.85
CA MET A 322 -0.46 -20.34 4.94
C MET A 322 -0.91 -20.57 3.49
N ALA A 323 -1.02 -21.83 3.06
CA ALA A 323 -1.54 -22.20 1.75
C ALA A 323 -2.97 -21.67 1.51
N VAL A 324 -3.87 -21.88 2.47
CA VAL A 324 -5.26 -21.40 2.39
C VAL A 324 -5.32 -19.87 2.36
N THR A 325 -4.47 -19.18 3.14
CA THR A 325 -4.37 -17.71 3.14
C THR A 325 -3.93 -17.19 1.77
N MET A 326 -2.91 -17.81 1.15
CA MET A 326 -2.44 -17.42 -0.18
C MET A 326 -3.51 -17.64 -1.26
N ILE A 327 -4.27 -18.73 -1.18
CA ILE A 327 -5.42 -18.97 -2.07
C ILE A 327 -6.46 -17.87 -1.89
N GLY A 328 -6.79 -17.49 -0.65
CA GLY A 328 -7.70 -16.39 -0.37
C GLY A 328 -7.23 -15.05 -0.92
N ALA A 329 -5.94 -14.72 -0.77
CA ALA A 329 -5.35 -13.52 -1.35
C ALA A 329 -5.42 -13.50 -2.89
N ALA A 330 -5.24 -14.66 -3.53
CA ALA A 330 -5.38 -14.81 -4.98
C ALA A 330 -6.83 -14.64 -5.43
N LEU A 331 -7.79 -15.25 -4.72
CA LEU A 331 -9.22 -15.09 -4.99
C LEU A 331 -9.68 -13.64 -4.82
N TYR A 332 -9.19 -12.94 -3.79
CA TYR A 332 -9.48 -11.53 -3.56
C TYR A 332 -8.95 -10.66 -4.70
N SER A 333 -7.69 -10.90 -5.09
CA SER A 333 -7.04 -10.21 -6.20
C SER A 333 -7.81 -10.39 -7.51
N LYS A 334 -8.28 -11.62 -7.78
CA LYS A 334 -9.11 -11.93 -8.94
C LYS A 334 -10.47 -11.24 -8.87
N ALA A 335 -11.16 -11.31 -7.73
CA ALA A 335 -12.48 -10.72 -7.56
C ALA A 335 -12.46 -9.20 -7.80
N GLU A 336 -11.46 -8.49 -7.27
CA GLU A 336 -11.29 -7.06 -7.53
C GLU A 336 -11.00 -6.77 -9.02
N LEU A 337 -10.17 -7.59 -9.68
CA LEU A 337 -9.87 -7.43 -11.10
C LEU A 337 -11.11 -7.64 -11.98
N ASP A 338 -11.87 -8.69 -11.70
CA ASP A 338 -13.13 -8.98 -12.38
C ASP A 338 -14.16 -7.87 -12.15
N ASN A 339 -14.25 -7.32 -10.93
CA ASN A 339 -15.11 -6.18 -10.62
C ASN A 339 -14.71 -4.93 -11.42
N LYS A 340 -13.41 -4.64 -11.56
CA LYS A 340 -12.91 -3.52 -12.38
C LYS A 340 -13.29 -3.72 -13.86
N ASN A 341 -13.05 -4.92 -14.39
CA ASN A 341 -13.35 -5.24 -15.79
C ASN A 341 -14.86 -5.15 -16.09
N LYS A 342 -15.72 -5.63 -15.19
CA LYS A 342 -17.17 -5.50 -15.32
C LYS A 342 -17.63 -4.04 -15.34
N LYS A 343 -17.10 -3.20 -14.44
CA LYS A 343 -17.41 -1.76 -14.43
C LYS A 343 -16.98 -1.08 -15.72
N LYS A 344 -15.81 -1.43 -16.26
CA LYS A 344 -15.31 -0.92 -17.53
C LYS A 344 -16.22 -1.32 -18.70
N GLN A 345 -16.61 -2.59 -18.79
CA GLN A 345 -17.53 -3.07 -19.82
C GLN A 345 -18.91 -2.39 -19.75
N GLN A 346 -19.41 -2.12 -18.54
CA GLN A 346 -20.67 -1.39 -18.35
C GLN A 346 -20.57 0.07 -18.83
N GLN A 347 -19.44 0.75 -18.58
CA GLN A 347 -19.19 2.09 -19.09
C GLN A 347 -19.07 2.11 -20.62
N GLU A 348 -18.35 1.15 -21.21
CA GLU A 348 -18.22 1.02 -22.67
C GLU A 348 -19.57 0.70 -23.35
N ALA A 349 -20.42 -0.12 -22.71
CA ALA A 349 -21.75 -0.43 -23.20
C ALA A 349 -22.71 0.76 -23.13
N ALA A 350 -22.59 1.62 -22.10
CA ALA A 350 -23.38 2.83 -21.96
C ALA A 350 -23.01 3.94 -22.96
N PHE A 351 -21.78 3.91 -23.50
CA PHE A 351 -21.28 4.92 -24.44
C PHE A 351 -21.51 4.56 -25.91
N LYS A 352 -22.09 3.39 -26.22
CA LYS A 352 -22.51 3.09 -27.61
C LYS A 352 -23.70 3.99 -27.96
N PRO A 353 -23.60 4.87 -28.99
CA PRO A 353 -24.72 5.67 -29.41
C PRO A 353 -25.84 4.72 -29.83
N THR A 354 -27.04 4.94 -29.30
CA THR A 354 -28.26 4.32 -29.83
C THR A 354 -28.31 4.65 -31.31
N GLU A 355 -28.14 3.66 -32.19
CA GLU A 355 -28.38 3.86 -33.62
C GLU A 355 -29.81 4.39 -33.74
N GLN A 356 -29.93 5.66 -34.14
CA GLN A 356 -31.21 6.26 -34.51
C GLN A 356 -31.73 5.45 -35.70
N ARG A 357 -32.73 4.61 -35.45
CA ARG A 357 -33.43 3.84 -36.45
C ARG A 357 -34.76 4.47 -36.79
#